data_AF-A0A2V8URA2-F1
#
_entry.id   AF-A0A2V8URA2-F1
#
_cell.length_a   1.000
_cell.length_b   1.000
_cell.length_c   1.000
_cell.angle_alpha   90.00
_cell.angle_beta   90.00
_cell.angle_gamma   90.00
#
_symmetry.space_group_name_H-M   'P 1'
#
loop_
_entity.id
_entity.type
_entity.pdbx_description
1 polymer ?
#
loop_
_entity_poly.entity_id
_entity_poly.type
_entity_poly.pdbx_seq_one_letter_code
_entity_poly.pdbx_strand_id
1 'polypeptide(L)'
;MFVSHVFRSPDREGFTFETEAEGVVEPELTDDFAEAGWGEDPPVSRIPGRGRTGWVVAVSLLAPFAVIELSDTVAFEDGSRTEAEIESYGQTAGERVAPEENFREVYGAQAYKTIVSLRVKIADILEGFGITVLAAEEWRKPAPWLQGTEETLIGLDGKAIRVPDAFFFESL
;
A
#
# COMPACT_ATOMS: atom_id res chain seq x y z
N MET A 1 -7.06 8.24 -14.50
CA MET A 1 -7.76 7.90 -13.24
C MET A 1 -7.95 6.39 -13.21
N PHE A 2 -7.64 5.72 -12.10
CA PHE A 2 -7.77 4.28 -11.90
C PHE A 2 -8.72 4.04 -10.74
N VAL A 3 -9.28 2.84 -10.63
CA VAL A 3 -10.04 2.46 -9.42
C VAL A 3 -9.26 1.37 -8.71
N SER A 4 -8.82 1.66 -7.49
CA SER A 4 -8.23 0.68 -6.59
C SER A 4 -9.32 0.02 -5.74
N HIS A 5 -9.27 -1.29 -5.64
CA HIS A 5 -10.13 -2.07 -4.75
C HIS A 5 -9.28 -2.98 -3.89
N VAL A 6 -9.68 -3.13 -2.62
CA VAL A 6 -8.99 -4.00 -1.67
C VAL A 6 -9.85 -5.24 -1.42
N PHE A 7 -9.28 -6.40 -1.73
CA PHE A 7 -9.87 -7.71 -1.47
C PHE A 7 -9.19 -8.33 -0.25
N ARG A 8 -9.90 -8.29 0.88
CA ARG A 8 -9.41 -8.83 2.15
C ARG A 8 -9.47 -10.35 2.15
N SER A 9 -8.43 -10.98 2.69
CA SER A 9 -8.49 -12.41 3.04
C SER A 9 -9.51 -12.68 4.16
N PRO A 10 -9.92 -13.95 4.34
CA PRO A 10 -10.86 -14.33 5.38
C PRO A 10 -10.44 -13.83 6.76
N ASP A 11 -11.44 -13.54 7.60
CA ASP A 11 -11.24 -13.14 9.00
C ASP A 11 -10.83 -14.36 9.84
N ARG A 12 -9.57 -14.76 9.72
CA ARG A 12 -8.99 -15.92 10.40
C ARG A 12 -7.58 -15.58 10.90
N GLU A 13 -7.18 -16.30 11.94
CA GLU A 13 -5.82 -16.29 12.48
C GLU A 13 -4.81 -16.51 11.33
N GLY A 14 -3.86 -15.60 11.16
CA GLY A 14 -2.89 -15.58 10.06
C GLY A 14 -3.12 -14.53 8.96
N PHE A 15 -4.20 -13.75 9.02
CA PHE A 15 -4.46 -12.62 8.10
C PHE A 15 -4.74 -11.29 8.80
N THR A 16 -4.75 -11.31 10.14
CA THR A 16 -4.94 -10.16 11.00
C THR A 16 -3.70 -10.02 11.88
N PHE A 17 -3.22 -8.80 12.08
CA PHE A 17 -2.08 -8.51 12.93
C PHE A 17 -2.35 -7.29 13.82
N GLU A 18 -1.56 -7.17 14.89
CA GLU A 18 -1.53 -5.99 15.75
C GLU A 18 -0.26 -5.20 15.43
N THR A 19 -0.35 -3.88 15.46
CA THR A 19 0.76 -2.96 15.20
C THR A 19 0.59 -1.70 16.05
N GLU A 20 1.63 -0.88 16.12
CA GLU A 20 1.59 0.42 16.80
C GLU A 20 2.06 1.50 15.82
N ALA A 21 1.50 2.71 15.93
CA ALA A 21 2.02 3.91 15.29
C ALA A 21 2.48 4.92 16.34
N GLU A 22 3.46 5.74 15.99
CA GLU A 22 3.87 6.87 16.82
C GLU A 22 2.93 8.05 16.57
N GLY A 23 2.34 8.58 17.65
CA GLY A 23 1.46 9.75 17.62
C GLY A 23 1.98 10.85 18.52
N VAL A 24 2.04 12.08 18.01
CA VAL A 24 2.42 13.25 18.81
C VAL A 24 1.24 13.65 19.70
N VAL A 25 1.45 13.70 21.00
CA VAL A 25 0.45 14.20 21.94
C VAL A 25 0.52 15.72 21.94
N GLU A 26 -0.58 16.40 21.58
CA GLU A 26 -0.69 17.83 21.83
C GLU A 26 -0.66 18.06 23.36
N PRO A 27 0.31 18.82 23.88
CA PRO A 27 0.31 19.12 25.30
C PRO A 27 -0.95 19.93 25.63
N GLU A 28 -1.67 19.54 26.68
CA GLU A 28 -2.69 20.42 27.25
C GLU A 28 -2.01 21.73 27.63
N LEU A 29 -2.48 22.85 27.08
CA LEU A 29 -1.99 24.19 27.40
C LEU A 29 -2.36 24.52 28.85
N THR A 30 -1.58 24.01 29.79
CA THR A 30 -1.56 24.48 31.17
C THR A 30 -0.64 25.69 31.27
N ASP A 31 -0.97 26.64 32.16
CA ASP A 31 -0.25 27.92 32.32
C ASP A 31 1.28 27.79 32.57
N ASP A 32 1.78 26.60 32.93
CA ASP A 32 3.20 26.27 33.10
C ASP A 32 3.98 26.10 31.78
N PHE A 33 3.29 26.00 30.62
CA PHE A 33 3.93 25.83 29.31
C PHE A 33 4.72 27.08 28.85
N ALA A 34 4.50 28.23 29.51
CA ALA A 34 5.24 29.46 29.22
C ALA A 34 6.66 29.48 29.83
N GLU A 35 6.99 28.61 30.80
CA GLU A 35 8.32 28.54 31.42
C GLU A 35 9.21 27.38 30.91
N ALA A 36 8.65 26.39 30.22
CA ALA A 36 9.43 25.29 29.66
C ALA A 36 10.02 25.68 28.29
N GLY A 37 11.34 25.85 28.24
CA GLY A 37 12.07 26.28 27.05
C GLY A 37 11.75 25.46 25.79
N TRP A 38 11.78 26.13 24.65
CA TRP A 38 11.64 25.60 23.29
C TRP A 38 12.74 24.56 22.94
N GLY A 39 12.69 23.37 23.55
CA GLY A 39 13.73 22.36 23.35
C GLY A 39 13.39 20.92 23.72
N GLU A 40 12.20 20.65 24.26
CA GLU A 40 11.75 19.26 24.46
C GLU A 40 10.84 18.84 23.31
N ASP A 41 11.25 17.80 22.57
CA ASP A 41 10.42 17.18 21.55
C ASP A 41 9.07 16.77 22.19
N PRO A 42 7.95 16.99 21.49
CA PRO A 42 6.64 16.71 22.07
C PRO A 42 6.53 15.22 22.41
N PRO A 43 5.86 14.87 23.52
CA PRO A 43 5.77 13.48 23.96
C PRO A 43 5.13 12.62 22.88
N VAL A 44 5.87 11.60 22.45
CA VAL A 44 5.41 10.59 21.48
C VAL A 44 4.66 9.51 22.25
N SER A 45 3.40 9.29 21.88
CA SER A 45 2.59 8.18 22.35
C SER A 45 2.58 7.05 21.33
N ARG A 46 2.30 5.83 21.80
CA ARG A 46 2.05 4.68 20.92
C ARG A 46 0.57 4.50 20.76
N ILE A 47 0.11 4.46 19.52
CA ILE A 47 -1.29 4.27 19.17
C ILE A 47 -1.45 2.83 18.69
N PRO A 48 -2.17 1.97 19.43
CA PRO A 48 -2.45 0.62 19.00
C PRO A 48 -3.25 0.61 17.69
N GLY A 49 -2.95 -0.37 16.84
CA GLY A 49 -3.59 -0.55 15.55
C GLY A 49 -3.81 -2.02 15.23
N ARG A 50 -4.83 -2.26 14.41
CA ARG A 50 -5.18 -3.59 13.92
C ARG A 50 -5.10 -3.63 12.40
N GLY A 51 -4.23 -4.49 11.91
CA GLY A 51 -3.96 -4.69 10.51
C GLY A 51 -4.69 -5.88 9.91
N ARG A 52 -4.92 -5.82 8.60
CA ARG A 52 -5.37 -6.94 7.77
C ARG A 52 -4.61 -6.97 6.46
N THR A 53 -4.13 -8.15 6.11
CA THR A 53 -3.51 -8.39 4.80
C THR A 53 -4.56 -8.74 3.75
N GLY A 54 -4.32 -8.35 2.50
CA GLY A 54 -5.18 -8.65 1.37
C GLY A 54 -4.52 -8.35 0.03
N TRP A 55 -5.28 -8.55 -1.05
CA TRP A 55 -4.86 -8.14 -2.39
C TRP A 55 -5.45 -6.78 -2.73
N VAL A 56 -4.60 -5.83 -3.06
CA VAL A 56 -5.01 -4.59 -3.72
C VAL A 56 -5.02 -4.84 -5.23
N VAL A 57 -6.07 -4.34 -5.89
CA VAL A 57 -6.27 -4.45 -7.33
C VAL A 57 -6.41 -3.05 -7.89
N ALA A 58 -5.54 -2.67 -8.82
CA ALA A 58 -5.70 -1.45 -9.61
C ALA A 58 -6.10 -1.82 -11.03
N VAL A 59 -7.25 -1.31 -11.48
CA VAL A 59 -7.78 -1.54 -12.84
C VAL A 59 -7.64 -0.29 -13.69
N SER A 60 -7.13 -0.47 -14.91
CA SER A 60 -6.98 0.59 -15.89
C SER A 60 -8.29 1.00 -16.54
N LEU A 61 -8.57 2.31 -16.51
CA LEU A 61 -9.68 2.90 -17.25
C LEU A 61 -9.33 3.19 -18.72
N LEU A 62 -8.03 3.18 -19.07
CA LEU A 62 -7.56 3.53 -20.41
C LEU A 62 -7.32 2.30 -21.30
N ALA A 63 -7.14 1.14 -20.70
CA ALA A 63 -6.92 -0.11 -21.41
C ALA A 63 -7.30 -1.30 -20.52
N PRO A 64 -7.57 -2.48 -21.10
CA PRO A 64 -8.11 -3.62 -20.36
C PRO A 64 -7.01 -4.36 -19.60
N PHE A 65 -6.36 -3.69 -18.68
CA PHE A 65 -5.33 -4.29 -17.83
C PHE A 65 -5.52 -3.95 -16.35
N ALA A 66 -5.04 -4.84 -15.50
CA ALA A 66 -5.04 -4.67 -14.05
C ALA A 66 -3.72 -5.12 -13.43
N VAL A 67 -3.44 -4.62 -12.24
CA VAL A 67 -2.33 -5.04 -11.38
C VAL A 67 -2.88 -5.53 -10.06
N ILE A 68 -2.31 -6.62 -9.54
CA ILE A 68 -2.67 -7.20 -8.25
C ILE A 68 -1.40 -7.27 -7.40
N GLU A 69 -1.42 -6.66 -6.21
CA GLU A 69 -0.30 -6.67 -5.26
C GLU A 69 -0.79 -6.95 -3.84
N LEU A 70 0.06 -7.60 -3.05
CA LEU A 70 -0.25 -7.90 -1.65
C LEU A 70 0.01 -6.65 -0.83
N SER A 71 -0.96 -6.25 -0.01
CA SER A 71 -0.88 -5.02 0.78
C SER A 71 -1.67 -5.18 2.08
N ASP A 72 -1.43 -4.26 3.00
CA ASP A 72 -2.04 -4.25 4.32
C ASP A 72 -2.94 -3.02 4.48
N THR A 73 -4.05 -3.19 5.19
CA THR A 73 -4.84 -2.08 5.71
C THR A 73 -4.76 -2.08 7.21
N VAL A 74 -4.50 -0.92 7.83
CA VAL A 74 -4.42 -0.78 9.28
C VAL A 74 -5.42 0.26 9.75
N ALA A 75 -6.12 -0.04 10.84
CA ALA A 75 -6.93 0.93 11.55
C ALA A 75 -6.38 1.13 12.96
N PHE A 76 -6.17 2.38 13.35
CA PHE A 76 -5.62 2.78 14.65
C PHE A 76 -6.73 3.27 15.59
N GLU A 77 -6.48 3.22 16.89
CA GLU A 77 -7.46 3.62 17.92
C GLU A 77 -7.78 5.12 17.90
N ASP A 78 -6.88 5.97 17.40
CA ASP A 78 -7.09 7.41 17.19
C ASP A 78 -8.03 7.71 16.00
N GLY A 79 -8.49 6.69 15.29
CA GLY A 79 -9.35 6.79 14.12
C GLY A 79 -8.60 6.93 12.79
N SER A 80 -7.28 7.10 12.82
CA SER A 80 -6.44 7.12 11.61
C SER A 80 -6.37 5.73 10.96
N ARG A 81 -6.06 5.71 9.66
CA ARG A 81 -6.01 4.47 8.88
C ARG A 81 -4.87 4.52 7.88
N THR A 82 -4.19 3.40 7.73
CA THR A 82 -3.32 3.13 6.58
C THR A 82 -4.13 2.38 5.54
N GLU A 83 -4.31 2.99 4.37
CA GLU A 83 -4.97 2.36 3.23
C GLU A 83 -4.01 1.43 2.49
N ALA A 84 -4.56 0.44 1.78
CA ALA A 84 -3.75 -0.48 1.00
C ALA A 84 -3.42 0.14 -0.35
N GLU A 85 -2.14 0.20 -0.66
CA GLU A 85 -1.59 0.83 -1.86
C GLU A 85 -0.92 -0.19 -2.78
N ILE A 86 -0.89 0.14 -4.08
CA ILE A 86 -0.03 -0.51 -5.08
C ILE A 86 1.37 0.09 -4.91
N GLU A 87 2.38 -0.76 -4.72
CA GLU A 87 3.71 -0.45 -4.20
C GLU A 87 3.70 0.11 -2.76
N SER A 88 3.23 -0.68 -1.79
CA SER A 88 3.50 -0.39 -0.37
C SER A 88 5.01 -0.49 -0.09
N TYR A 89 5.64 0.64 0.23
CA TYR A 89 7.06 0.72 0.59
C TYR A 89 7.28 0.25 2.03
N GLY A 90 7.24 -1.05 2.27
CA GLY A 90 7.81 -1.63 3.48
C GLY A 90 9.35 -1.56 3.41
N GLN A 91 9.95 -0.43 3.79
CA GLN A 91 11.41 -0.35 3.93
C GLN A 91 11.83 -1.04 5.23
N THR A 92 12.47 -2.19 5.13
CA THR A 92 13.38 -2.68 6.17
C THR A 92 14.79 -2.66 5.59
N ALA A 93 15.65 -1.82 6.18
CA ALA A 93 17.09 -1.75 5.88
C ALA A 93 17.49 -1.56 4.39
N GLY A 94 16.63 -0.96 3.56
CA GLY A 94 16.97 -0.59 2.18
C GLY A 94 16.82 -1.71 1.13
N GLU A 95 16.41 -2.92 1.51
CA GLU A 95 16.07 -3.99 0.57
C GLU A 95 14.55 -4.08 0.37
N ARG A 96 14.12 -4.29 -0.88
CA ARG A 96 12.70 -4.48 -1.21
C ARG A 96 12.28 -5.85 -0.74
N VAL A 97 11.54 -5.90 0.36
CA VAL A 97 10.92 -7.14 0.84
C VAL A 97 9.92 -7.61 -0.20
N ALA A 98 10.07 -8.84 -0.68
CA ALA A 98 9.05 -9.48 -1.52
C ALA A 98 7.81 -9.76 -0.65
N PRO A 99 6.67 -9.06 -0.84
CA PRO A 99 5.57 -9.11 0.13
C PRO A 99 4.99 -10.51 0.31
N GLU A 100 4.95 -11.29 -0.76
CA GLU A 100 4.48 -12.68 -0.75
C GLU A 100 5.43 -13.63 0.01
N GLU A 101 6.74 -13.44 -0.12
CA GLU A 101 7.73 -14.27 0.56
C GLU A 101 7.70 -13.98 2.06
N ASN A 102 7.71 -12.70 2.43
CA ASN A 102 7.55 -12.27 3.82
C ASN A 102 6.26 -12.78 4.44
N PHE A 103 5.13 -12.69 3.73
CA PHE A 103 3.87 -13.23 4.20
C PHE A 103 3.96 -14.74 4.47
N ARG A 104 4.61 -15.50 3.58
CA ARG A 104 4.80 -16.94 3.75
C ARG A 104 5.69 -17.27 4.95
N GLU A 105 6.73 -16.48 5.19
CA GLU A 105 7.64 -16.66 6.33
C GLU A 105 6.93 -16.39 7.66
N VAL A 106 6.17 -15.29 7.74
CA VAL A 106 5.49 -14.86 8.98
C VAL A 106 4.28 -15.73 9.29
N TYR A 107 3.43 -16.02 8.31
CA TYR A 107 2.13 -16.66 8.54
C TYR A 107 2.08 -18.14 8.09
N GLY A 108 3.16 -18.64 7.49
CA GLY A 108 3.33 -20.03 7.12
C GLY A 108 2.63 -20.46 5.82
N ALA A 109 2.93 -21.69 5.39
CA ALA A 109 2.52 -22.21 4.08
C ALA A 109 1.01 -22.32 3.88
N GLN A 110 0.23 -22.59 4.94
CA GLN A 110 -1.22 -22.75 4.84
C GLN A 110 -1.93 -21.39 4.63
N ALA A 111 -1.49 -20.35 5.33
CA ALA A 111 -1.97 -18.99 5.11
C ALA A 111 -1.57 -18.52 3.70
N TYR A 112 -0.31 -18.77 3.31
CA TYR A 112 0.17 -18.43 1.96
C TYR A 112 -0.65 -19.11 0.85
N LYS A 113 -0.97 -20.40 0.99
CA LYS A 113 -1.82 -21.10 0.01
C LYS A 113 -3.20 -20.44 -0.12
N THR A 114 -3.76 -19.96 0.99
CA THR A 114 -5.07 -19.30 1.01
C THR A 114 -5.01 -17.93 0.34
N ILE A 115 -3.98 -17.13 0.61
CA ILE A 115 -3.83 -15.80 -0.01
C ILE A 115 -3.58 -15.94 -1.52
N VAL A 116 -2.73 -16.87 -1.96
CA VAL A 116 -2.50 -17.13 -3.39
C VAL A 116 -3.77 -17.63 -4.08
N SER A 117 -4.56 -18.49 -3.43
CA SER A 117 -5.83 -18.96 -3.98
C SER A 117 -6.82 -17.80 -4.16
N LEU A 118 -6.80 -16.80 -3.27
CA LEU A 118 -7.60 -15.58 -3.44
C LEU A 118 -7.13 -14.76 -4.65
N ARG A 119 -5.81 -14.63 -4.84
CA ARG A 119 -5.22 -13.95 -6.01
C ARG A 119 -5.71 -14.54 -7.32
N VAL A 120 -5.67 -15.87 -7.44
CA VAL A 120 -6.12 -16.59 -8.64
C VAL A 120 -7.60 -16.32 -8.90
N LYS A 121 -8.46 -16.41 -7.88
CA LYS A 121 -9.89 -16.13 -8.03
C LYS A 121 -10.17 -14.70 -8.51
N ILE A 122 -9.42 -13.72 -8.01
CA ILE A 122 -9.54 -12.33 -8.45
C ILE A 122 -9.12 -12.21 -9.92
N ALA A 123 -8.00 -12.83 -10.30
CA ALA A 123 -7.53 -12.83 -11.68
C ALA A 123 -8.54 -13.49 -12.63
N ASP A 124 -9.11 -14.64 -12.26
CA ASP A 124 -10.14 -15.33 -13.04
C ASP A 124 -11.39 -14.46 -13.24
N ILE A 125 -11.80 -13.70 -12.22
CA ILE A 125 -12.91 -12.74 -12.33
C ILE A 125 -12.57 -11.64 -13.33
N LEU A 126 -11.38 -11.03 -13.22
CA LEU A 126 -10.94 -9.95 -14.11
C LEU A 126 -10.82 -10.42 -15.56
N GLU A 127 -10.26 -11.61 -15.78
CA GLU A 127 -10.16 -12.23 -17.11
C GLU A 127 -11.55 -12.52 -17.69
N GLY A 128 -12.51 -12.94 -16.86
CA GLY A 128 -13.91 -13.09 -17.25
C GLY A 128 -14.55 -11.79 -17.76
N PHE A 129 -14.04 -10.62 -17.35
CA PHE A 129 -14.43 -9.30 -17.85
C PHE A 129 -13.54 -8.80 -19.01
N GLY A 130 -12.61 -9.62 -19.50
CA GLY A 130 -11.67 -9.26 -20.57
C GLY A 130 -10.53 -8.34 -20.09
N ILE A 131 -10.27 -8.28 -18.79
CA ILE A 131 -9.20 -7.47 -18.20
C ILE A 131 -7.98 -8.36 -17.94
N THR A 132 -6.85 -8.05 -18.58
CA THR A 132 -5.60 -8.80 -18.43
C THR A 132 -4.87 -8.39 -17.15
N VAL A 133 -4.57 -9.34 -16.27
CA VAL A 133 -3.71 -9.09 -15.11
C VAL A 133 -2.25 -9.13 -15.52
N LEU A 134 -1.54 -8.01 -15.33
CA LEU A 134 -0.12 -7.91 -15.63
C LEU A 134 0.72 -8.60 -14.55
N ALA A 135 1.76 -9.32 -14.96
CA ALA A 135 2.71 -9.94 -14.05
C ALA A 135 3.56 -8.87 -13.34
N ALA A 136 4.05 -9.19 -12.15
CA ALA A 136 4.79 -8.26 -11.28
C ALA A 136 6.04 -7.68 -11.95
N GLU A 137 6.65 -8.48 -12.82
CA GLU A 137 7.84 -8.16 -13.61
C GLU A 137 7.51 -7.29 -14.81
N GLU A 138 6.25 -7.24 -15.25
CA GLU A 138 5.83 -6.53 -16.47
C GLU A 138 5.39 -5.11 -16.19
N TRP A 139 4.52 -4.90 -15.19
CA TRP A 139 4.05 -3.54 -14.88
C TRP A 139 5.14 -2.69 -14.21
N ARG A 140 6.12 -3.30 -13.55
CA ARG A 140 7.28 -2.58 -12.97
C ARG A 140 8.35 -2.22 -13.99
N LYS A 141 8.28 -2.72 -15.24
CA LYS A 141 9.21 -2.30 -16.30
C LYS A 141 8.93 -0.84 -16.68
N PRO A 142 9.96 -0.09 -17.09
CA PRO A 142 9.77 1.20 -17.73
C PRO A 142 8.96 1.02 -19.02
N ALA A 143 7.93 1.84 -19.20
CA ALA A 143 7.14 1.94 -20.41
C ALA A 143 7.89 2.86 -21.40
N PRO A 144 8.58 2.32 -22.42
CA PRO A 144 9.46 3.13 -23.28
C PRO A 144 8.69 4.15 -24.13
N TRP A 145 7.38 3.94 -24.27
CA TRP A 145 6.45 4.77 -25.00
C TRP A 145 5.83 5.89 -24.13
N LEU A 146 6.15 5.94 -22.84
CA LEU A 146 5.64 6.94 -21.90
C LEU A 146 6.83 7.76 -21.38
N GLN A 147 6.94 9.01 -21.84
CA GLN A 147 7.97 9.95 -21.40
C GLN A 147 7.36 11.03 -20.54
N GLY A 148 8.00 11.32 -19.40
CA GLY A 148 7.59 12.40 -18.52
C GLY A 148 7.94 13.73 -19.16
N THR A 149 6.95 14.57 -19.33
CA THR A 149 7.11 15.99 -19.68
C THR A 149 6.58 16.84 -18.53
N GLU A 150 7.02 18.10 -18.43
CA GLU A 150 6.50 19.10 -17.48
C GLU A 150 4.97 19.22 -17.53
N GLU A 151 4.34 18.86 -18.65
CA GLU A 151 2.90 18.88 -18.87
C GLU A 151 2.16 17.57 -18.53
N THR A 152 2.86 16.44 -18.32
CA THR A 152 2.23 15.13 -18.09
C THR A 152 2.41 14.58 -16.68
N LEU A 153 3.61 14.64 -16.09
CA LEU A 153 3.89 14.17 -14.73
C LEU A 153 4.97 15.04 -14.07
N ILE A 154 4.53 16.00 -13.24
CA ILE A 154 5.39 16.92 -12.51
C ILE A 154 6.41 16.12 -11.66
N GLY A 155 7.71 16.36 -11.85
CA GLY A 155 8.80 15.72 -11.08
C GLY A 155 9.42 14.46 -11.70
N LEU A 156 8.95 14.03 -12.87
CA LEU A 156 9.48 12.88 -13.63
C LEU A 156 10.17 13.25 -14.94
N ASP A 157 10.55 14.52 -15.13
CA ASP A 157 11.22 14.99 -16.34
C ASP A 157 12.49 14.20 -16.65
N GLY A 158 12.53 13.62 -17.85
CA GLY A 158 13.65 12.82 -18.34
C GLY A 158 13.82 11.44 -17.68
N LYS A 159 12.90 11.03 -16.79
CA LYS A 159 12.91 9.70 -16.17
C LYS A 159 12.04 8.72 -16.97
N ALA A 160 12.44 7.45 -16.96
CA ALA A 160 11.65 6.39 -17.58
C ALA A 160 10.43 6.08 -16.69
N ILE A 161 9.23 6.35 -17.21
CA ILE A 161 7.96 6.15 -16.48
C ILE A 161 7.61 4.66 -16.52
N ARG A 162 7.26 4.07 -15.39
CA ARG A 162 6.74 2.70 -15.30
C ARG A 162 5.21 2.71 -15.36
N VAL A 163 4.59 1.56 -15.61
CA VAL A 163 3.12 1.44 -15.60
C VAL A 163 2.45 1.99 -14.32
N PRO A 164 3.03 1.85 -13.10
CA PRO A 164 2.45 2.44 -11.90
C PRO A 164 2.64 3.92 -11.74
N ASP A 165 3.68 4.49 -12.31
CA ASP A 165 3.86 5.94 -12.34
C ASP A 165 2.76 6.60 -13.21
N ALA A 166 2.15 5.84 -14.14
CA ALA A 166 0.94 6.24 -14.87
C ALA A 166 -0.37 6.03 -14.07
N PHE A 167 -0.33 5.26 -12.97
CA PHE A 167 -1.50 5.03 -12.09
C PHE A 167 -1.76 6.21 -11.15
N PHE A 168 -0.75 7.02 -10.83
CA PHE A 168 -0.86 8.21 -9.99
C PHE A 168 -1.33 9.42 -10.78
N PHE A 169 -2.63 9.47 -11.05
CA PHE A 169 -3.32 10.76 -11.08
C PHE A 169 -4.22 10.77 -9.84
N GLU A 170 -3.64 11.14 -8.70
CA GLU A 170 -4.47 11.69 -7.61
C GLU A 170 -5.29 12.83 -8.21
N SER A 171 -6.57 12.84 -7.86
CA SER A 171 -7.55 13.82 -8.28
C SER A 171 -7.00 15.25 -8.25
N LEU A 172 -7.14 15.96 -9.38
CA LEU A 172 -7.22 17.43 -9.41
C LEU A 172 -8.32 17.93 -8.46
#